data_AF-A0A939W2M2-F1
#
_entry.id   AF-A0A939W2M2-F1
#
_cell.length_a   1.000
_cell.length_b   1.000
_cell.length_c   1.000
_cell.angle_alpha   90.00
_cell.angle_beta   90.00
_cell.angle_gamma   90.00
#
_symmetry.space_group_name_H-M   'P 1'
#
loop_
_entity.id
_entity.type
_entity.pdbx_description
1 polymer ?
#
loop_
_entity_poly.entity_id
_entity_poly.type
_entity_poly.pdbx_seq_one_letter_code
_entity_poly.pdbx_strand_id
1 'polypeptide(L)' 'MDLKRLKQNLSDAGCCKNTSDDIIRMCEAGNMKGALHMMRKDRCRLMDELHESGRKVDCLDYLIRTTENALKMSQVHT' A
#
# COMPACT_ATOMS: atom_id res chain seq x y z
N MET A 1 4.52 21.58 15.81
CA MET A 1 4.31 20.24 15.24
C MET A 1 5.27 19.29 15.93
N ASP A 2 4.78 18.21 16.53
CA ASP A 2 5.63 17.24 17.23
C ASP A 2 6.28 16.28 16.22
N LEU A 3 7.58 16.45 16.00
CA LEU A 3 8.34 15.67 15.01
C LEU A 3 8.48 14.20 15.40
N LYS A 4 8.48 13.87 16.70
CA LYS A 4 8.55 12.48 17.16
C LYS A 4 7.26 11.75 16.82
N ARG A 5 6.12 12.39 17.10
CA ARG A 5 4.80 11.86 16.70
C ARG A 5 4.64 11.79 15.19
N LEU A 6 5.14 12.78 14.45
CA LEU A 6 5.12 12.75 12.99
C LEU A 6 5.88 11.53 12.46
N LYS A 7 7.09 11.29 12.95
CA LYS A 7 7.92 10.15 12.52
C LYS A 7 7.21 8.82 12.75
N GLN A 8 6.58 8.67 13.92
CA GLN A 8 5.79 7.48 14.24
C GLN A 8 4.61 7.32 13.27
N ASN A 9 3.83 8.37 13.07
CA ASN A 9 2.68 8.33 12.16
C ASN A 9 3.08 7.98 10.71
N LEU A 10 4.22 8.48 10.24
CA LEU A 10 4.74 8.14 8.91
C LEU A 10 5.14 6.65 8.84
N SER A 11 5.79 6.14 9.89
CA SER A 11 6.12 4.72 10.00
C SER A 11 4.86 3.84 10.03
N ASP A 12 3.85 4.22 10.81
CA ASP A 12 2.59 3.48 10.94
C ASP A 12 1.79 3.49 9.63
N ALA A 13 1.93 4.56 8.83
CA ALA A 13 1.35 4.64 7.49
C ALA A 13 2.10 3.80 6.43
N GLY A 14 3.23 3.18 6.79
CA GLY A 14 4.06 2.41 5.86
C GLY A 14 4.96 3.26 4.97
N CYS A 15 5.24 4.51 5.36
CA CYS A 15 6.27 5.30 4.70
C CYS A 15 7.64 4.68 4.98
N CYS A 16 8.49 4.57 3.96
CA CYS A 16 9.85 4.06 4.17
C CYS A 16 10.68 5.08 5.00
N LYS A 17 11.75 4.58 5.62
CA LYS A 17 12.60 5.39 6.50
C LYS A 17 13.16 6.63 5.81
N ASN A 18 13.61 6.50 4.56
CA ASN A 18 14.17 7.63 3.79
C ASN A 18 13.13 8.72 3.55
N THR A 19 11.94 8.35 3.06
CA THR A 19 10.83 9.31 2.86
C THR A 19 10.43 9.98 4.17
N SER A 20 10.40 9.23 5.26
CA SER A 20 10.05 9.76 6.58
C SER A 20 11.07 10.77 7.08
N ASP A 21 12.36 10.48 6.94
CA ASP A 21 13.44 11.38 7.34
C ASP A 21 13.47 12.65 6.47
N ASP A 22 13.19 12.55 5.17
CA ASP A 22 13.10 13.73 4.28
C ASP A 22 11.91 14.63 4.63
N ILE A 23 10.74 14.05 4.97
CA ILE A 23 9.57 14.81 5.43
C ILE A 23 9.91 15.55 6.74
N ILE A 24 10.56 14.88 7.70
CA ILE A 24 10.99 15.48 8.97
C ILE A 24 11.91 16.68 8.71
N ARG A 25 12.94 16.51 7.85
CA ARG A 25 13.87 17.58 7.50
C ARG A 25 13.18 18.78 6.84
N MET A 26 12.20 18.54 5.97
CA MET A 26 11.43 19.63 5.36
C MET A 26 10.58 20.37 6.39
N CYS A 27 10.01 19.68 7.38
CA CYS A 27 9.30 20.31 8.48
C CYS A 27 10.24 21.15 9.37
N GLU A 28 11.44 20.65 9.68
CA GLU A 28 12.47 21.38 10.44
C GLU A 28 12.93 22.65 9.71
N ALA A 29 13.05 22.58 8.38
CA ALA A 29 13.39 23.73 7.52
C ALA A 29 12.21 24.69 7.28
N GLY A 30 11.04 24.46 7.88
CA GLY A 30 9.83 25.27 7.67
C GLY A 30 9.14 25.07 6.31
N ASN A 31 9.64 24.15 5.47
CA ASN A 31 9.08 23.83 4.16
C ASN A 31 7.89 22.87 4.25
N MET A 32 6.79 23.35 4.83
CA MET A 32 5.57 22.54 5.02
C MET A 32 4.92 22.13 3.69
N LYS A 33 5.06 22.95 2.63
CA LYS A 33 4.54 22.61 1.29
C LYS A 33 5.29 21.41 0.69
N GLY A 34 6.61 21.38 0.83
CA GLY A 34 7.43 20.24 0.38
C GLY A 34 7.10 18.96 1.16
N ALA A 35 7.00 19.06 2.49
CA ALA A 35 6.60 17.94 3.34
C ALA A 35 5.24 17.36 2.93
N LEU A 36 4.24 18.23 2.71
CA LEU A 36 2.92 17.81 2.25
C LEU A 36 2.95 17.16 0.86
N HIS A 37 3.77 17.70 -0.06
CA HIS A 37 3.94 17.11 -1.39
C HIS A 37 4.51 15.69 -1.30
N MET A 38 5.52 15.47 -0.46
CA MET A 38 6.11 14.14 -0.23
C MET A 38 5.09 13.16 0.35
N MET A 39 4.29 13.59 1.33
CA MET A 39 3.20 12.76 1.88
C MET A 39 2.18 12.35 0.79
N ARG A 40 1.80 13.28 -0.10
CA ARG A 40 0.88 12.97 -1.21
C ARG A 40 1.48 11.98 -2.20
N LYS A 41 2.77 12.12 -2.50
CA LYS A 41 3.50 11.18 -3.35
C LYS A 41 3.53 9.78 -2.75
N ASP A 42 3.82 9.66 -1.46
CA ASP A 42 3.86 8.35 -0.80
C ASP A 42 2.46 7.70 -0.71
N ARG A 43 1.39 8.50 -0.53
CA ARG A 43 0.01 8.01 -0.67
C ARG A 43 -0.25 7.41 -2.06
N CYS A 44 0.25 8.01 -3.13
CA CYS A 44 0.08 7.45 -4.49
C CYS A 44 0.77 6.08 -4.60
N ARG A 45 2.00 5.96 -4.10
CA ARG A 45 2.72 4.67 -4.05
C ARG A 45 1.91 3.60 -3.31
N LEU A 46 1.36 3.92 -2.14
CA LEU A 46 0.54 2.98 -1.36
C LEU A 46 -0.72 2.55 -2.12
N MET A 47 -1.36 3.47 -2.85
CA MET A 47 -2.50 3.12 -3.71
C MET A 47 -2.10 2.19 -4.86
N ASP A 48 -0.94 2.42 -5.47
CA ASP A 48 -0.44 1.53 -6.53
C ASP A 48 -0.14 0.12 -6.01
N GLU A 49 0.46 0.01 -4.82
CA GLU A 49 0.70 -1.27 -4.13
C GLU A 49 -0.60 -1.98 -3.75
N LEU A 50 -1.61 -1.23 -3.30
CA LEU A 50 -2.94 -1.76 -3.02
C LEU A 50 -3.60 -2.29 -4.30
N HIS A 51 -3.58 -1.52 -5.38
CA HIS A 51 -4.15 -1.94 -6.67
C HIS A 51 -3.44 -3.18 -7.22
N GLU A 52 -2.11 -3.27 -7.09
CA GLU A 52 -1.35 -4.46 -7.49
C GLU A 52 -1.71 -5.68 -6.65
N SER A 53 -1.86 -5.50 -5.34
CA SER A 53 -2.30 -6.58 -4.45
C SER A 53 -3.72 -7.04 -4.81
N GLY A 54 -4.63 -6.11 -5.12
CA GLY A 54 -5.98 -6.42 -5.60
C GLY A 54 -5.96 -7.27 -6.88
N ARG A 55 -5.17 -6.89 -7.89
CA ARG A 55 -5.01 -7.67 -9.12
C ARG A 55 -4.55 -9.10 -8.87
N LYS A 56 -3.64 -9.30 -7.91
CA LYS A 56 -3.16 -10.64 -7.54
C LYS A 56 -4.25 -11.48 -6.89
N VAL A 57 -5.06 -10.87 -6.02
CA VAL A 57 -6.22 -11.52 -5.40
C VAL A 57 -7.24 -11.90 -6.47
N ASP A 58 -7.59 -10.98 -7.36
CA ASP A 58 -8.54 -11.24 -8.46
C ASP A 58 -8.10 -12.43 -9.33
N CYS A 59 -6.80 -12.51 -9.64
CA CYS A 59 -6.23 -13.63 -10.39
C CYS A 59 -6.37 -14.96 -9.62
N LEU A 60 -6.08 -14.94 -8.31
CA LEU A 60 -6.21 -16.11 -7.47
C LEU A 60 -7.66 -16.57 -7.32
N ASP A 61 -8.60 -15.65 -7.16
CA ASP A 61 -10.04 -15.94 -7.08
C ASP A 61 -10.54 -16.59 -8.37
N TYR A 62 -10.06 -16.11 -9.53
CA TYR A 62 -10.35 -16.74 -10.82
C TYR A 62 -9.84 -18.19 -10.88
N LEU A 63 -8.60 -18.44 -10.44
CA LEU A 63 -8.00 -19.78 -10.43
C LEU A 63 -8.74 -20.72 -9.48
N ILE A 64 -9.10 -20.25 -8.28
CA ILE A 64 -9.87 -21.00 -7.29
C ILE A 64 -11.21 -21.41 -7.91
N ARG A 65 -11.99 -20.44 -8.42
CA ARG A 65 -13.29 -20.70 -9.03
C ARG A 65 -13.21 -21.70 -10.20
N THR A 66 -12.19 -21.58 -11.04
CA THR A 66 -11.98 -22.50 -12.17
C THR A 66 -11.68 -23.92 -11.67
N THR A 67 -10.85 -24.04 -10.64
CA THR A 67 -10.49 -25.33 -10.02
C THR A 67 -11.69 -25.98 -9.34
N GLU A 68 -12.47 -25.21 -8.58
CA GLU A 68 -13.71 -25.69 -7.94
C GLU A 68 -14.72 -26.22 -8.97
N ASN A 69 -14.87 -25.53 -10.10
CA ASN A 69 -15.77 -25.96 -11.16
C ASN A 69 -15.30 -27.27 -11.80
N ALA A 70 -13.99 -27.42 -12.05
CA ALA A 70 -13.43 -28.66 -12.58
C ALA A 70 -13.68 -29.85 -11.63
N LEU A 71 -13.50 -29.65 -10.32
CA LEU A 71 -13.77 -30.67 -9.30
C LEU A 71 -15.25 -31.07 -9.27
N LYS A 72 -16.17 -30.10 -9.35
CA LYS A 72 -17.62 -30.38 -9.41
C LYS A 72 -18.00 -31.20 -10.65
N MET A 73 -17.44 -30.87 -11.82
CA MET A 73 -17.72 -31.63 -13.05
C MET A 73 -17.22 -33.08 -12.97
N SER A 74 -16.10 -33.32 -12.29
CA SER A 74 -15.56 -34.68 -12.10
C SER A 74 -16.43 -35.57 -11.20
N GLN A 75 -17.22 -34.97 -10.29
CA GLN A 75 -18.13 -35.68 -9.39
C GLN A 75 -19.50 -36.00 -10.02
N VAL A 76 -19.86 -35.37 -11.15
CA VAL A 76 -21.16 -35.57 -11.83
C VAL A 76 -21.11 -36.74 -12.84
N HIS A 77 -19.92 -37.29 -13.11
CA HIS A 77 -19.70 -38.41 -14.02
C HIS A 77 -19.28 -39.72 -13.32
N THR A 78 -19.37 -39.77 -11.98
CA THR A 78 -19.23 -41.00 -11.19
C THR A 78 -20.53 -41.30 -10.48
#